data_AF-A0A838Q224-F1
#
_entry.id   AF-A0A838Q224-F1
#
_cell.length_a   1.000
_cell.length_b   1.000
_cell.length_c   1.000
_cell.angle_alpha   90.00
_cell.angle_beta   90.00
_cell.angle_gamma   90.00
#
_symmetry.space_group_name_H-M   'P 1'
#
loop_
_entity.id
_entity.type
_entity.pdbx_description
1 polymer ?
#
loop_
_entity_poly.entity_id
_entity_poly.type
_entity_poly.pdbx_seq_one_letter_code
_entity_poly.pdbx_strand_id
1 'polypeptide(L)' 'MLERDGYPAGVPCWVDTGQPDPEAAVAFYGDLFAWEFEDRTPSDSSQRYFVAQLRGR' A
#
# COMPACT_ATOMS: atom_id res chain seq x y z
N MET A 1 -17.18 -11.85 -2.55
CA MET A 1 -16.42 -10.60 -2.80
C MET A 1 -16.24 -10.52 -4.30
N LEU A 2 -16.59 -9.40 -4.95
CA LEU A 2 -16.38 -9.29 -6.40
C LEU A 2 -14.88 -9.27 -6.67
N GLU A 3 -14.42 -10.23 -7.46
CA GLU A 3 -13.09 -10.17 -8.05
C GLU A 3 -13.12 -9.16 -9.20
N ARG A 4 -12.16 -8.23 -9.21
CA ARG A 4 -12.02 -7.19 -10.25
C ARG A 4 -10.62 -7.28 -10.84
N ASP A 5 -10.56 -7.33 -12.16
CA ASP A 5 -9.31 -7.46 -12.92
C ASP A 5 -8.86 -6.13 -13.55
N GLY A 6 -9.56 -5.03 -13.24
CA GLY A 6 -9.23 -3.69 -13.73
C GLY A 6 -10.24 -2.62 -13.31
N TYR A 7 -9.90 -1.37 -13.61
CA TYR A 7 -10.70 -0.19 -13.30
C TYR A 7 -10.96 0.61 -14.59
N PRO A 8 -12.22 0.93 -14.94
CA PRO A 8 -12.52 1.83 -16.06
C PRO A 8 -11.85 3.19 -15.87
N ALA A 9 -11.56 3.87 -16.99
CA ALA A 9 -10.97 5.20 -16.96
C ALA A 9 -11.81 6.16 -16.09
N GLY A 10 -11.14 6.85 -15.16
CA GLY A 10 -11.76 7.80 -14.23
C GLY A 10 -12.30 7.19 -12.94
N VAL A 11 -12.29 5.86 -12.78
CA VAL A 11 -12.67 5.22 -11.51
C VAL A 11 -11.49 5.23 -10.54
N PRO A 12 -11.65 5.74 -9.30
CA PRO A 12 -10.61 5.64 -8.27
C PRO A 12 -10.23 4.19 -7.99
N CYS A 13 -8.94 3.91 -8.06
CA CYS A 13 -8.41 2.55 -7.95
C CYS A 13 -7.21 2.43 -7.00
N TRP A 14 -6.73 3.55 -6.45
CA TRP A 14 -5.55 3.62 -5.58
C TRP A 14 -5.75 4.69 -4.52
N VAL A 15 -5.10 4.51 -3.37
CA VAL A 15 -4.99 5.51 -2.31
C VAL A 15 -3.59 5.44 -1.71
N ASP A 16 -3.00 6.62 -1.51
CA ASP A 16 -1.77 6.79 -0.74
C ASP A 16 -2.08 7.54 0.56
N THR A 17 -1.34 7.23 1.62
CA THR A 17 -1.39 8.01 2.86
C THR A 17 0.02 8.42 3.27
N GLY A 18 0.18 9.69 3.61
CA GLY A 18 1.41 10.19 4.20
C GLY A 18 1.40 9.93 5.71
N GLN A 19 2.41 9.24 6.21
CA GLN A 19 2.55 8.92 7.63
C GLN A 19 3.86 9.53 8.14
N PRO A 20 3.87 10.15 9.33
CA PRO A 20 5.11 10.64 9.94
C PRO A 20 6.10 9.50 10.23
N ASP A 21 5.57 8.32 10.55
CA ASP A 21 6.32 7.07 10.73
C ASP A 21 5.72 5.98 9.82
N PRO A 22 6.30 5.79 8.63
CA PRO A 22 5.85 4.76 7.70
C PRO A 22 5.99 3.32 8.23
N GLU A 23 6.97 3.03 9.09
CA GLU A 23 7.18 1.68 9.63
C GLU A 23 6.11 1.33 10.66
N ALA A 24 5.74 2.28 11.53
CA ALA A 24 4.62 2.11 12.45
C ALA A 24 3.29 1.89 11.70
N ALA A 25 3.11 2.58 10.56
CA ALA A 25 1.92 2.38 9.72
C ALA A 25 1.90 1.00 9.06
N VAL A 26 3.03 0.49 8.59
CA VAL A 26 3.15 -0.88 8.07
C VAL A 26 2.72 -1.91 9.12
N ALA A 27 3.22 -1.79 10.35
CA ALA A 27 2.84 -2.70 11.44
C ALA A 27 1.34 -2.61 11.75
N PHE A 28 0.81 -1.39 11.92
CA PHE A 28 -0.59 -1.18 12.27
C PHE A 28 -1.55 -1.69 11.19
N TYR A 29 -1.36 -1.28 9.94
CA TYR A 29 -2.26 -1.65 8.84
C TYR A 29 -2.06 -3.10 8.37
N GLY A 30 -0.85 -3.64 8.52
CA GLY A 30 -0.57 -5.05 8.28
C GLY A 30 -1.40 -5.94 9.19
N ASP A 31 -1.40 -5.66 10.49
CA ASP A 31 -2.19 -6.43 11.47
C ASP A 31 -3.70 -6.19 11.28
N LEU A 32 -4.11 -4.95 11.04
CA LEU A 32 -5.53 -4.59 10.95
C LEU A 32 -6.23 -5.17 9.73
N PHE A 33 -5.57 -5.16 8.56
CA PHE A 33 -6.16 -5.54 7.29
C PHE A 33 -5.59 -6.83 6.70
N ALA A 34 -4.66 -7.49 7.39
CA ALA A 34 -3.88 -8.60 6.87
C ALA A 34 -3.17 -8.26 5.55
N TRP A 35 -2.67 -7.02 5.45
CA TRP A 35 -1.91 -6.55 4.30
C TRP A 35 -0.44 -6.97 4.40
N GLU A 36 0.11 -7.35 3.26
CA GLU A 36 1.55 -7.54 3.08
C GLU A 36 2.14 -6.28 2.45
N PHE A 37 3.31 -5.86 2.90
CA PHE A 37 3.96 -4.64 2.44
C PHE A 37 5.26 -4.93 1.72
N GLU A 38 5.45 -4.27 0.58
CA GLU A 38 6.70 -4.27 -0.17
C GLU A 38 7.38 -2.90 -0.04
N ASP A 39 8.65 -2.89 0.36
CA ASP A 39 9.46 -1.68 0.35
C ASP A 39 9.83 -1.32 -1.09
N ARG A 40 9.30 -0.20 -1.54
CA ARG A 40 9.51 0.36 -2.89
C ARG A 40 10.31 1.65 -2.82
N THR A 41 11.03 1.89 -1.73
CA THR A 41 11.85 3.08 -1.52
C THR A 41 12.97 3.14 -2.58
N PRO A 42 13.05 4.22 -3.38
CA PRO A 42 14.19 4.44 -4.27
C PRO A 42 15.50 4.53 -3.49
N SER A 43 16.61 4.03 -4.05
CA SER A 43 17.89 3.95 -3.33
C SER A 43 18.49 5.31 -2.95
N ASP A 44 18.07 6.39 -3.62
CA ASP A 44 18.48 7.77 -3.34
C ASP A 44 17.46 8.55 -2.49
N SER A 45 16.35 7.92 -2.08
CA SER A 45 15.30 8.57 -1.29
C SER A 45 15.60 8.52 0.20
N SER A 46 15.43 9.67 0.86
CA SER A 46 15.43 9.75 2.33
C SER A 46 14.08 9.38 2.96
N GLN A 47 13.01 9.35 2.16
CA GLN A 47 11.66 9.00 2.62
C GLN A 47 11.32 7.56 2.23
N ARG A 48 10.77 6.81 3.17
CA ARG A 48 10.34 5.43 2.94
C ARG A 48 9.00 5.39 2.24
N TYR A 49 8.86 4.47 1.28
CA TYR A 49 7.63 4.24 0.55
C TYR A 49 7.34 2.74 0.49
N PHE A 50 6.14 2.37 0.93
CA PHE A 50 5.70 0.98 0.98
C PHE A 50 4.42 0.82 0.18
N VAL A 51 4.33 -0.29 -0.55
CA VAL A 51 3.13 -0.69 -1.27
C VAL A 51 2.47 -1.85 -0.54
N ALA A 52 1.20 -1.68 -0.18
CA ALA A 52 0.39 -2.70 0.47
C ALA A 52 -0.32 -3.58 -0.57
N GLN A 53 -0.40 -4.88 -0.29
CA GLN A 53 -1.16 -5.86 -1.08
C GLN A 53 -1.97 -6.76 -0.14
N LEU A 54 -3.15 -7.18 -0.56
CA LEU A 54 -3.96 -8.19 0.11
C LEU A 54 -4.04 -9.42 -0.78
N ARG A 55 -3.38 -10.52 -0.38
CA ARG A 55 -3.36 -11.78 -1.14
C ARG A 55 -2.81 -11.61 -2.57
N GLY A 56 -1.75 -10.80 -2.71
CA GLY A 56 -1.09 -10.51 -3.99
C GLY A 56 -1.90 -9.62 -4.94
N ARG A 57 -2.83 -8.81 -4.40
CA ARG A 57 -3.66 -7.86 -5.13
C ARG A 57 -3.67 -6.50 -4.47
#